data_AF-K2LUL1-F1
#
_entry.id   AF-K2LUL1-F1
#
_cell.length_a   1.000
_cell.length_b   1.000
_cell.length_c   1.000
_cell.angle_alpha   90.00
_cell.angle_beta   90.00
_cell.angle_gamma   90.00
#
_symmetry.space_group_name_H-M   'P 1'
#
loop_
_entity.id
_entity.type
_entity.pdbx_description
1 polymer ?
#
loop_
_entity_poly.entity_id
_entity_poly.type
_entity_poly.pdbx_seq_one_letter_code
_entity_poly.pdbx_strand_id
1 'polypeptide(L)'
;MVSIDGVPTKGGPIPVMGVRAGSEGENKLMELSHNKEKNWQVLCGDETLKLDSSTLGAEKTQHVVILVRNGNQGSAYVDGQRVGEDPRCALGNTESKMVSHFYIGGDGGSTDSTDGAGSRDGVSVTVTNVLLYNRPLTSAEITALKANKASILPSVDTTIEGTAFHSSGGRQQAGQGQS
;
A
#
# COMPACT_ATOMS: atom_id res chain seq x y z
N MET A 1 5.05 -7.71 -3.95
CA MET A 1 6.24 -7.71 -4.82
C MET A 1 6.10 -6.58 -5.83
N VAL A 2 7.18 -5.84 -6.12
CA VAL A 2 7.17 -4.71 -7.06
C VAL A 2 8.32 -4.81 -8.06
N SER A 3 8.08 -4.50 -9.34
CA SER A 3 9.10 -4.11 -10.31
C SER A 3 8.84 -2.69 -10.80
N ILE A 4 9.90 -1.97 -11.10
CA ILE A 4 9.85 -0.59 -11.60
C ILE A 4 10.67 -0.56 -12.89
N ASP A 5 10.00 -0.30 -14.00
CA ASP A 5 10.62 -0.21 -15.31
C ASP A 5 10.67 1.24 -15.77
N GLY A 6 11.80 1.63 -16.39
CA GLY A 6 12.08 3.02 -16.73
C GLY A 6 12.81 3.79 -15.61
N VAL A 7 13.26 4.99 -15.94
CA VAL A 7 13.89 5.91 -14.99
C VAL A 7 13.10 7.21 -15.02
N PRO A 8 12.69 7.77 -13.87
CA PRO A 8 11.99 9.04 -13.84
C PRO A 8 12.85 10.12 -14.51
N THR A 9 12.38 10.64 -15.65
CA THR A 9 13.13 11.65 -16.42
C THR A 9 12.78 13.08 -16.00
N LYS A 10 11.60 13.26 -15.40
CA LYS A 10 11.05 14.52 -14.87
C LYS A 10 10.26 14.19 -13.60
N GLY A 11 9.93 15.19 -12.78
CA GLY A 11 9.08 15.01 -11.60
C GLY A 11 9.80 14.63 -10.29
N GLY A 12 8.99 14.48 -9.24
CA GLY A 12 9.41 14.03 -7.91
C GLY A 12 9.53 12.50 -7.79
N PRO A 13 9.77 11.95 -6.58
CA PRO A 13 9.84 10.50 -6.38
C PRO A 13 8.58 9.78 -6.87
N ILE A 14 8.73 8.60 -7.46
CA ILE A 14 7.63 7.76 -7.94
C ILE A 14 7.05 6.97 -6.78
N PRO A 15 5.78 7.18 -6.41
CA PRO A 15 5.15 6.41 -5.35
C PRO A 15 4.93 4.96 -5.77
N VAL A 16 5.26 4.04 -4.88
CA VAL A 16 5.09 2.59 -5.09
C VAL A 16 3.89 2.08 -4.30
N MET A 17 3.77 2.48 -3.05
CA MET A 17 2.60 2.21 -2.23
C MET A 17 2.51 3.18 -1.06
N GLY A 18 1.31 3.39 -0.56
CA GLY A 18 1.12 4.22 0.62
C GLY A 18 -0.26 4.08 1.26
N VAL A 19 -0.43 4.87 2.31
CA VAL A 19 -1.61 4.89 3.16
C VAL A 19 -2.11 6.33 3.21
N ARG A 20 -3.35 6.56 2.77
CA ARG A 20 -4.04 7.83 2.94
C ARG A 20 -4.86 7.82 4.23
N ALA A 21 -4.97 8.99 4.86
CA ALA A 21 -5.77 9.20 6.04
C ALA A 21 -6.60 10.49 5.92
N GLY A 22 -7.60 10.61 6.79
CA GLY A 22 -8.61 11.66 6.70
C GLY A 22 -9.90 11.17 6.07
N SER A 23 -10.96 11.98 6.11
CA SER A 23 -12.27 11.58 5.58
C SER A 23 -12.25 11.34 4.08
N GLU A 24 -11.39 12.06 3.36
CA GLU A 24 -11.31 12.01 1.89
C GLU A 24 -9.93 11.51 1.40
N GLY A 25 -9.06 11.09 2.32
CA GLY A 25 -7.71 10.62 1.99
C GLY A 25 -6.75 11.76 1.62
N GLU A 26 -7.05 12.98 2.07
CA GLU A 26 -6.29 14.18 1.79
C GLU A 26 -4.87 14.15 2.38
N ASN A 27 -4.66 13.39 3.46
CA ASN A 27 -3.37 13.29 4.15
C ASN A 27 -2.62 12.01 3.77
N LYS A 28 -1.33 12.12 3.46
CA LYS A 28 -0.45 10.94 3.38
C LYS A 28 -0.01 10.55 4.79
N LEU A 29 -0.40 9.36 5.24
CA LEU A 29 0.05 8.83 6.52
C LEU A 29 1.44 8.20 6.37
N MET A 30 1.61 7.38 5.33
CA MET A 30 2.90 6.76 4.97
C MET A 30 2.97 6.55 3.47
N GLU A 31 4.14 6.74 2.87
CA GLU A 31 4.38 6.45 1.45
C GLU A 31 5.79 5.88 1.27
N LEU A 32 5.91 4.78 0.55
CA LEU A 32 7.19 4.31 0.01
C LEU A 32 7.28 4.73 -1.46
N SER A 33 8.35 5.44 -1.80
CA SER A 33 8.59 5.93 -3.15
C SER A 33 10.04 5.68 -3.60
N HIS A 34 10.28 5.84 -4.89
CA HIS A 34 11.57 5.58 -5.54
C HIS A 34 11.95 6.77 -6.43
N ASN A 35 13.14 7.37 -6.23
CA ASN A 35 13.56 8.52 -7.03
C ASN A 35 14.33 8.16 -8.29
N LYS A 36 14.74 9.19 -9.03
CA LYS A 36 15.51 9.09 -10.27
C LYS A 36 16.91 8.51 -10.09
N GLU A 37 17.51 8.64 -8.90
CA GLU A 37 18.77 8.00 -8.54
C GLU A 37 18.62 6.52 -8.16
N LYS A 38 17.42 5.97 -8.32
CA LYS A 38 17.02 4.62 -7.91
C LYS A 38 17.09 4.37 -6.40
N ASN A 39 16.89 5.43 -5.63
CA ASN A 39 16.87 5.40 -4.18
C ASN A 39 15.42 5.37 -3.65
N TRP A 40 15.16 4.40 -2.78
CA TRP A 40 14.00 4.26 -1.92
C TRP A 40 13.94 5.37 -0.87
N GLN A 41 12.74 5.92 -0.70
CA GLN A 41 12.42 6.95 0.28
C GLN A 41 11.12 6.60 0.97
N VAL A 42 11.04 6.95 2.26
CA VAL A 42 9.80 6.81 3.02
C VAL A 42 9.34 8.17 3.50
N LEU A 43 8.09 8.50 3.20
CA LEU A 43 7.40 9.65 3.78
C LEU A 43 6.48 9.15 4.89
N CYS A 44 6.42 9.90 5.99
CA CYS A 44 5.57 9.60 7.13
C CYS A 44 4.94 10.90 7.65
N GLY A 45 3.61 10.98 7.62
CA GLY A 45 2.94 12.25 7.87
C GLY A 45 3.49 13.35 6.97
N ASP A 46 3.95 14.44 7.59
CA ASP A 46 4.46 15.62 6.87
C ASP A 46 6.00 15.58 6.69
N GLU A 47 6.67 14.54 7.20
CA GLU A 47 8.13 14.40 7.16
C GLU A 47 8.56 13.38 6.09
N THR A 48 9.59 13.72 5.33
CA THR A 48 10.21 12.80 4.36
C THR A 48 11.59 12.38 4.86
N LEU A 49 11.79 11.07 5.03
CA LEU A 49 13.08 10.48 5.38
C LEU A 49 13.72 9.82 4.15
N LYS A 50 14.96 10.21 3.89
CA LYS A 50 15.79 9.68 2.81
C LYS A 50 16.88 8.80 3.41
N LEU A 51 17.24 7.71 2.71
CA LEU A 51 18.39 6.87 3.05
C LEU A 51 19.23 6.65 1.80
N ASP A 52 20.51 6.31 2.00
CA ASP A 52 21.42 5.81 0.96
C ASP A 52 20.95 4.43 0.45
N SER A 53 19.91 4.46 -0.36
CA SER A 53 19.23 3.29 -0.89
C SER A 53 19.99 2.58 -2.03
N SER A 54 21.14 3.09 -2.48
CA SER A 54 21.98 2.39 -3.45
C SER A 54 22.36 0.98 -2.97
N THR A 55 22.53 0.81 -1.65
CA THR A 55 22.76 -0.51 -1.02
C THR A 55 21.51 -1.40 -0.94
N LEU A 56 20.31 -0.83 -1.00
CA LEU A 56 19.03 -1.56 -0.90
C LEU A 56 18.59 -2.20 -2.22
N GLY A 57 19.32 -1.97 -3.32
CA GLY A 57 19.27 -2.82 -4.51
C GLY A 57 18.77 -2.17 -5.79
N ALA A 58 19.34 -1.03 -6.21
CA ALA A 58 19.07 -0.37 -7.49
C ALA A 58 19.26 -1.28 -8.75
N GLU A 59 19.89 -2.44 -8.58
CA GLU A 59 20.23 -3.43 -9.61
C GLU A 59 19.21 -4.59 -9.73
N LYS A 60 18.23 -4.71 -8.82
CA LYS A 60 17.28 -5.84 -8.87
C LYS A 60 16.04 -5.50 -9.70
N THR A 61 15.55 -6.49 -10.44
CA THR A 61 14.32 -6.36 -11.24
C THR A 61 13.05 -6.37 -10.40
N GLN A 62 13.10 -6.91 -9.19
CA GLN A 62 11.90 -7.08 -8.37
C GLN A 62 12.23 -7.07 -6.87
N HIS A 63 11.43 -6.34 -6.10
CA HIS A 63 11.58 -6.18 -4.66
C HIS A 63 10.37 -6.66 -3.87
N VAL A 64 10.59 -7.08 -2.63
CA VAL A 64 9.53 -7.18 -1.62
C VAL A 64 9.50 -5.87 -0.83
N VAL A 65 8.38 -5.16 -0.91
CA VAL A 65 8.15 -3.90 -0.22
C VAL A 65 7.07 -4.07 0.84
N ILE A 66 7.26 -3.47 2.02
CA ILE A 66 6.36 -3.60 3.15
C ILE A 66 6.25 -2.26 3.88
N LEU A 67 5.02 -1.83 4.19
CA LEU A 67 4.74 -0.78 5.15
C LEU A 67 4.20 -1.41 6.45
N VAL A 68 4.74 -0.99 7.59
CA VAL A 68 4.32 -1.46 8.91
C VAL A 68 3.98 -0.26 9.78
N ARG A 69 2.75 -0.26 10.30
CA ARG A 69 2.30 0.67 11.34
C ARG A 69 2.22 -0.06 12.68
N ASN A 70 2.84 0.52 13.71
CA ASN A 70 2.76 0.07 15.08
C ASN A 70 2.35 1.25 15.97
N GLY A 71 1.05 1.38 16.25
CA GLY A 71 0.50 2.55 16.92
C GLY A 71 0.72 3.84 16.12
N ASN A 72 1.45 4.78 16.71
CA ASN A 72 1.87 6.04 16.10
C ASN A 72 3.25 5.96 15.42
N GLN A 73 3.82 4.76 15.27
CA GLN A 73 5.09 4.56 14.59
C GLN A 73 4.89 3.93 13.21
N GLY A 74 5.60 4.45 12.22
CA GLY A 74 5.67 3.90 10.87
C GLY A 74 7.06 3.35 10.55
N SER A 75 7.11 2.28 9.76
CA SER A 75 8.35 1.78 9.15
C SER A 75 8.08 1.20 7.76
N ALA A 76 9.05 1.35 6.87
CA ALA A 76 9.02 0.74 5.54
C ALA A 76 10.21 -0.20 5.38
N TYR A 77 10.03 -1.27 4.60
CA TYR A 77 11.07 -2.25 4.32
C TYR A 77 11.15 -2.55 2.83
N VAL A 78 12.37 -2.73 2.34
CA VAL A 78 12.70 -3.20 0.99
C VAL A 78 13.62 -4.40 1.14
N ASP A 79 13.22 -5.54 0.58
CA ASP A 79 13.97 -6.80 0.65
C ASP A 79 14.40 -7.19 2.08
N GLY A 80 13.48 -6.96 3.02
CA GLY A 80 13.64 -7.25 4.44
C GLY A 80 14.55 -6.26 5.20
N GLN A 81 15.11 -5.26 4.53
CA GLN A 81 15.89 -4.19 5.15
C GLN A 81 15.02 -2.95 5.33
N ARG A 82 15.18 -2.24 6.45
CA ARG A 82 14.39 -1.04 6.76
C ARG A 82 14.86 0.14 5.89
N VAL A 83 13.92 0.93 5.39
CA VAL A 83 14.16 2.21 4.70
C VAL A 83 14.09 3.35 5.71
N GLY A 84 15.09 4.24 5.68
CA GLY A 84 15.23 5.34 6.65
C GLY A 84 16.00 4.95 7.91
N GLU A 85 16.56 5.94 8.59
CA GLU A 85 17.34 5.77 9.82
C GLU A 85 16.46 5.59 11.07
N ASP A 86 17.08 5.23 12.19
CA ASP A 86 16.47 5.23 13.53
C ASP A 86 16.48 6.67 14.08
N PRO A 87 15.40 7.19 14.69
CA PRO A 87 14.20 6.50 15.16
C PRO A 87 13.17 6.11 14.10
N ARG A 88 12.29 5.19 14.52
CA ARG A 88 11.06 4.89 13.77
C ARG A 88 10.27 6.18 13.54
N CYS A 89 9.71 6.30 12.35
CA CYS A 89 8.94 7.45 11.93
C CYS A 89 7.78 7.72 12.87
N ALA A 90 7.66 8.94 13.41
CA ALA A 90 6.49 9.35 14.17
C ALA A 90 5.37 9.76 13.21
N LEU A 91 4.20 9.15 13.35
CA LEU A 91 3.00 9.45 12.55
C LEU A 91 2.14 10.59 13.16
N GLY A 92 2.63 11.20 14.25
CA GLY A 92 1.90 12.20 15.02
C GLY A 92 0.71 11.61 15.80
N ASN A 93 -0.25 12.47 16.16
CA ASN A 93 -1.48 12.04 16.84
C ASN A 93 -2.34 11.20 15.88
N THR A 94 -2.55 9.93 16.23
CA THR A 94 -3.29 8.95 15.43
C THR A 94 -4.81 8.99 15.65
N GLU A 95 -5.28 9.68 16.69
CA GLU A 95 -6.71 9.73 17.07
C GLU A 95 -7.59 10.44 16.02
N SER A 96 -7.00 11.26 15.15
CA SER A 96 -7.74 11.98 14.09
C SER A 96 -7.51 11.42 12.68
N LYS A 97 -6.63 10.44 12.50
CA LYS A 97 -6.19 9.97 11.17
C LYS A 97 -6.65 8.52 10.93
N MET A 98 -7.97 8.36 10.79
CA MET A 98 -8.53 7.10 10.27
C MET A 98 -7.96 6.85 8.88
N VAL A 99 -7.52 5.62 8.62
CA VAL A 99 -7.06 5.22 7.29
C VAL A 99 -8.25 5.31 6.34
N SER A 100 -8.11 6.08 5.27
CA SER A 100 -9.10 6.19 4.20
C SER A 100 -8.94 5.01 3.25
N HIS A 101 -7.76 4.88 2.66
CA HIS A 101 -7.46 3.83 1.71
C HIS A 101 -5.95 3.58 1.59
N PHE A 102 -5.64 2.42 1.02
CA PHE A 102 -4.30 2.08 0.55
C PHE A 102 -4.22 2.36 -0.94
N TYR A 103 -3.08 2.79 -1.42
CA TYR A 103 -2.80 2.90 -2.85
C TYR A 103 -1.51 2.15 -3.18
N ILE A 104 -1.48 1.56 -4.37
CA ILE A 104 -0.45 0.61 -4.80
C ILE A 104 -0.22 0.84 -6.30
N GLY A 105 1.04 1.01 -6.71
CA GLY A 105 1.42 1.22 -8.11
C GLY A 105 1.16 2.63 -8.66
N GLY A 106 0.99 3.64 -7.79
CA GLY A 106 0.70 5.02 -8.19
C GLY A 106 0.68 5.97 -6.98
N ASP A 107 0.31 7.24 -7.18
CA ASP A 107 0.41 8.31 -6.16
C ASP A 107 -0.83 8.52 -5.27
N GLY A 108 -1.90 7.76 -5.52
CA GLY A 108 -3.12 7.80 -4.73
C GLY A 108 -3.82 9.16 -4.75
N GLY A 109 -3.69 9.94 -5.84
CA GLY A 109 -4.48 11.15 -6.08
C GLY A 109 -5.90 10.87 -6.58
N SER A 110 -6.78 11.89 -6.55
CA SER A 110 -8.14 11.82 -7.12
C SER A 110 -8.08 11.54 -8.62
N THR A 111 -9.03 10.73 -9.11
CA THR A 111 -9.14 10.22 -10.48
C THR A 111 -9.32 11.29 -11.58
N ASP A 112 -9.38 12.56 -11.22
CA ASP A 112 -9.48 13.69 -12.18
C ASP A 112 -8.13 14.08 -12.81
N SER A 113 -7.04 13.45 -12.38
CA SER A 113 -5.76 13.54 -13.09
C SER A 113 -5.79 12.56 -14.27
N THR A 114 -5.93 13.07 -15.48
CA THR A 114 -5.85 12.34 -16.75
C THR A 114 -4.49 11.65 -17.01
N ASP A 115 -3.55 11.76 -16.07
CA ASP A 115 -2.28 11.04 -16.09
C ASP A 115 -2.51 9.67 -15.45
N GLY A 116 -3.15 8.80 -16.24
CA GLY A 116 -3.65 7.50 -15.83
C GLY A 116 -2.63 6.61 -15.12
N ALA A 117 -3.20 5.74 -14.28
CA ALA A 117 -2.53 4.65 -13.61
C ALA A 117 -1.42 4.00 -14.45
N GLY A 118 -0.21 3.95 -13.91
CA GLY A 118 0.84 3.04 -14.36
C GLY A 118 1.95 3.63 -15.24
N SER A 119 1.92 4.91 -15.63
CA SER A 119 3.09 5.54 -16.26
C SER A 119 3.18 7.02 -15.93
N ARG A 120 4.01 7.37 -14.94
CA ARG A 120 4.41 8.76 -14.68
C ARG A 120 5.81 8.94 -15.22
N ASP A 121 5.99 9.90 -16.13
CA ASP A 121 7.31 10.27 -16.67
C ASP A 121 8.10 9.11 -17.33
N GLY A 122 7.38 8.15 -17.93
CA GLY A 122 7.97 6.98 -18.59
C GLY A 122 8.35 5.83 -17.63
N VAL A 123 7.86 5.88 -16.39
CA VAL A 123 8.11 4.87 -15.36
C VAL A 123 6.87 4.05 -15.09
N SER A 124 6.95 2.74 -15.26
CA SER A 124 5.87 1.81 -14.94
C SER A 124 6.17 1.00 -13.69
N VAL A 125 5.19 0.91 -12.79
CA VAL A 125 5.28 0.12 -11.56
C VAL A 125 4.36 -1.08 -11.69
N THR A 126 4.94 -2.30 -11.70
CA THR A 126 4.17 -3.54 -11.66
C THR A 126 4.15 -4.07 -10.25
N VAL A 127 2.97 -4.30 -9.69
CA VAL A 127 2.79 -4.88 -8.35
C VAL A 127 2.06 -6.20 -8.44
N THR A 128 2.55 -7.18 -7.70
CA THR A 128 1.98 -8.53 -7.58
C THR A 128 1.97 -8.97 -6.13
N ASN A 129 1.05 -9.88 -5.78
CA ASN A 129 0.97 -10.53 -4.47
C ASN A 129 0.88 -9.52 -3.31
N VAL A 130 -0.22 -8.77 -3.28
CA VAL A 130 -0.52 -7.80 -2.21
C VAL A 130 -1.10 -8.53 -1.01
N LEU A 131 -0.52 -8.30 0.16
CA LEU A 131 -0.96 -8.86 1.44
C LEU A 131 -1.27 -7.71 2.40
N LEU A 132 -2.30 -7.87 3.22
CA LEU A 132 -2.67 -6.92 4.28
C LEU A 132 -2.81 -7.67 5.60
N TYR A 133 -2.12 -7.17 6.63
CA TYR A 133 -2.13 -7.73 7.97
C TYR A 133 -2.76 -6.74 8.95
N ASN A 134 -3.57 -7.25 9.88
CA ASN A 134 -4.23 -6.46 10.93
C ASN A 134 -3.35 -6.24 12.18
N ARG A 135 -2.05 -6.52 12.09
CA ARG A 135 -1.08 -6.33 13.17
C ARG A 135 0.30 -5.99 12.59
N PRO A 136 1.18 -5.34 13.38
CA PRO A 136 2.56 -5.17 12.97
C PRO A 136 3.24 -6.52 12.75
N LEU A 137 4.10 -6.57 11.73
CA LEU A 137 4.93 -7.73 11.44
C LEU A 137 6.22 -7.68 12.26
N THR A 138 6.68 -8.84 12.69
CA THR A 138 7.99 -9.02 13.32
C THR A 138 9.11 -9.06 12.27
N SER A 139 10.35 -8.84 12.71
CA SER A 139 11.52 -8.94 11.83
C SER A 139 11.68 -10.34 11.21
N ALA A 140 11.31 -11.39 11.94
CA ALA A 140 11.32 -12.77 11.43
C ALA A 140 10.30 -12.97 10.30
N GLU A 141 9.09 -12.43 10.45
CA GLU A 141 8.04 -12.50 9.44
C GLU A 141 8.39 -11.69 8.18
N ILE A 142 8.96 -10.50 8.35
CA ILE A 142 9.47 -9.69 7.24
C ILE A 142 10.55 -10.45 6.46
N THR A 143 11.46 -11.13 7.19
CA THR A 143 12.51 -11.96 6.58
C THR A 143 11.92 -13.16 5.84
N ALA A 144 10.91 -13.82 6.41
CA ALA A 144 10.23 -14.95 5.78
C ALA A 144 9.48 -14.53 4.50
N LEU A 145 8.79 -13.39 4.50
CA LEU A 145 8.10 -12.84 3.33
C LEU A 145 9.06 -12.54 2.18
N LYS A 146 10.25 -12.01 2.50
CA LYS A 146 11.33 -11.83 1.52
C LYS A 146 11.78 -13.17 0.92
N ALA A 147 12.03 -14.18 1.75
CA ALA A 147 12.50 -15.49 1.31
C ALA A 147 11.47 -16.23 0.44
N ASN A 148 10.18 -16.09 0.75
CA ASN A 148 9.09 -16.79 0.07
C ASN A 148 8.52 -16.06 -1.15
N LYS A 149 9.25 -15.10 -1.72
CA LYS A 149 8.80 -14.26 -2.85
C LYS A 149 8.17 -15.04 -4.02
N ALA A 150 8.67 -16.24 -4.33
CA ALA A 150 8.17 -17.09 -5.42
C ALA A 150 6.96 -17.96 -5.03
N SER A 151 6.74 -18.22 -3.74
CA SER A 151 5.73 -19.17 -3.25
C SER A 151 4.47 -18.52 -2.70
N ILE A 152 4.38 -17.17 -2.71
CA ILE A 152 3.16 -16.43 -2.33
C ILE A 152 2.13 -16.41 -3.49
N LEU A 153 2.30 -17.27 -4.51
CA LEU A 153 1.25 -17.45 -5.51
C LEU A 153 -0.02 -17.91 -4.80
N PRO A 154 -1.20 -17.38 -5.15
CA PRO A 154 -2.44 -17.95 -4.64
C PRO A 154 -2.48 -19.40 -5.10
N SER A 155 -2.42 -20.35 -4.16
CA SER A 155 -3.08 -21.62 -4.40
C SER A 155 -4.54 -21.28 -4.62
N VAL A 156 -5.02 -21.46 -5.85
CA VAL A 156 -6.46 -21.51 -6.12
C VAL A 156 -6.96 -22.76 -5.42
N ASP A 157 -7.32 -22.61 -4.15
CA ASP A 157 -8.11 -23.62 -3.47
C ASP A 157 -9.58 -23.42 -3.85
N THR A 158 -10.19 -24.54 -4.20
CA THR A 158 -11.38 -24.65 -5.03
C THR A 158 -12.64 -24.16 -4.31
N THR A 159 -13.52 -23.49 -5.08
CA THR A 159 -14.96 -23.25 -4.88
C THR A 159 -15.51 -23.29 -3.44
N ILE A 160 -15.77 -22.12 -2.87
CA ILE A 160 -16.90 -21.98 -1.94
C ILE A 160 -18.12 -21.66 -2.79
N GLU A 161 -18.95 -22.67 -3.06
CA GLU A 161 -20.33 -22.44 -3.50
C GLU A 161 -21.03 -21.67 -2.37
N GLY A 162 -21.12 -20.35 -2.55
CA GLY A 162 -22.00 -19.52 -1.76
C GLY A 162 -23.43 -19.94 -2.07
N THR A 163 -24.01 -20.78 -1.22
CA THR A 163 -25.45 -21.01 -1.21
C THR A 163 -26.14 -19.67 -0.99
N ALA A 164 -26.91 -19.24 -1.98
CA ALA A 164 -27.67 -18.01 -1.95
C ALA A 164 -28.69 -18.06 -0.80
N PHE A 165 -28.54 -17.21 0.20
CA PHE A 165 -29.64 -16.88 1.10
C PHE A 165 -30.65 -16.04 0.32
N HIS A 166 -31.72 -16.68 -0.16
CA HIS A 166 -32.88 -15.98 -0.67
C HIS A 166 -33.56 -15.22 0.49
N SER A 167 -33.36 -13.90 0.54
CA SER A 167 -34.21 -13.03 1.33
C SER A 167 -35.60 -13.03 0.68
N SER A 168 -36.52 -13.80 1.27
CA SER A 168 -37.95 -13.72 0.96
C SER A 168 -38.62 -12.89 2.04
N GLY A 169 -39.31 -11.82 1.64
CA GLY A 169 -40.15 -11.09 2.58
C GLY A 169 -40.43 -9.62 2.28
N GLY A 170 -40.58 -9.23 1.01
CA GLY A 170 -41.23 -7.97 0.67
C GLY A 170 -42.71 -8.19 0.39
N ARG A 171 -43.61 -7.77 1.29
CA ARG A 171 -44.90 -7.16 0.89
C ARG A 171 -45.55 -6.40 2.04
N GLN A 172 -45.56 -5.08 1.91
CA GLN A 172 -46.55 -4.22 2.53
C GLN A 172 -47.92 -4.57 1.93
N GLN A 173 -48.96 -4.64 2.75
CA GLN A 173 -50.33 -4.54 2.27
C GLN A 173 -51.11 -3.63 3.22
N ALA A 174 -51.58 -2.52 2.65
CA ALA A 174 -52.54 -1.61 3.25
C ALA A 174 -53.96 -2.13 2.96
N GLY A 175 -54.87 -1.95 3.94
CA GLY A 175 -56.27 -1.61 3.65
C GLY A 175 -57.39 -2.57 4.12
N GLN A 176 -58.16 -2.05 5.09
CA GLN A 176 -59.63 -2.04 5.21
C GLN A 176 -60.41 -3.20 5.89
N GLY A 177 -61.24 -2.81 6.87
CA GLY A 177 -62.69 -3.09 6.83
C GLY A 177 -63.34 -4.00 7.88
N GLN A 178 -64.04 -3.38 8.85
CA GLN A 178 -65.31 -3.75 9.51
C GLN A 178 -65.58 -5.19 9.99
N SER A 179 -65.89 -5.34 11.29
CA SER A 179 -67.28 -5.34 11.80
C SER A 179 -67.32 -4.94 13.27
#